data_AF-A0A965ZAC5-F1
#
_entry.id   AF-A0A965ZAC5-F1
#
_cell.length_a   1.000
_cell.length_b   1.000
_cell.length_c   1.000
_cell.angle_alpha   90.00
_cell.angle_beta   90.00
_cell.angle_gamma   90.00
#
_symmetry.space_group_name_H-M   'P 1'
#
loop_
_entity.id
_entity.type
_entity.pdbx_description
1 polymer ?
#
loop_
_entity_poly.entity_id
_entity_poly.type
_entity_poly.pdbx_seq_one_letter_code
_entity_poly.pdbx_strand_id
1 'polypeptide(L)'
;TFHLRVAKGDLLFAGDNFGCGSSREHPAVGLAYAGVKAVIVKSVNRIFYRSSVNQGLPIIILPQAVEAYRPGDNVALDFEKGELTVGNTVIRFSPLPEQLMEIFNAKGLVNFLKMK
;
A
#
# COMPACT_ATOMS: atom_id res chain seq x y z
N THR A 1 -19.46 5.72 -6.67
CA THR A 1 -18.98 4.54 -5.90
C THR A 1 -17.47 4.41 -6.07
N PHE A 2 -16.78 3.59 -5.27
CA PHE A 2 -15.31 3.53 -5.22
C PHE A 2 -14.65 3.34 -6.60
N HIS A 3 -15.12 2.37 -7.39
CA HIS A 3 -14.55 2.05 -8.71
C HIS A 3 -14.62 3.19 -9.75
N LEU A 4 -15.47 4.20 -9.53
CA LEU A 4 -15.57 5.37 -10.40
C LEU A 4 -14.65 6.53 -9.96
N ARG A 5 -14.06 6.42 -8.77
CA ARG A 5 -13.27 7.50 -8.14
C ARG A 5 -11.80 7.17 -7.98
N VAL A 6 -11.48 5.88 -7.79
CA VAL A 6 -10.09 5.44 -7.65
C VAL A 6 -9.32 5.68 -8.93
N ALA A 7 -8.12 6.26 -8.81
CA ALA A 7 -7.22 6.54 -9.89
C ALA A 7 -5.81 6.01 -9.62
N LYS A 8 -5.03 5.88 -10.69
CA LYS A 8 -3.62 5.50 -10.58
C LYS A 8 -2.88 6.53 -9.73
N GLY A 9 -2.17 6.06 -8.71
CA GLY A 9 -1.42 6.91 -7.78
C GLY A 9 -2.12 7.15 -6.45
N ASP A 10 -3.41 6.80 -6.33
CA ASP A 10 -4.15 6.99 -5.08
C ASP A 10 -3.57 6.18 -3.93
N LEU A 11 -3.69 6.74 -2.73
CA LEU A 11 -3.36 6.09 -1.47
C LEU A 11 -4.66 5.71 -0.77
N LEU A 12 -4.73 4.49 -0.25
CA LEU A 12 -5.84 4.08 0.62
C LEU A 12 -5.40 4.14 2.07
N PHE A 13 -6.28 4.64 2.93
CA PHE A 13 -6.11 4.58 4.38
C PHE A 13 -7.14 3.60 4.95
N ALA A 14 -6.69 2.71 5.81
CA ALA A 14 -7.56 1.78 6.52
C ALA A 14 -7.15 1.61 7.98
N GLY A 15 -8.11 1.19 8.81
CA GLY A 15 -7.89 0.95 10.23
C GLY A 15 -7.17 -0.36 10.51
N ASP A 16 -7.68 -1.06 11.51
CA ASP A 16 -7.10 -2.30 12.02
C ASP A 16 -7.49 -3.53 11.20
N ASN A 17 -6.61 -4.54 11.22
CA ASN A 17 -6.81 -5.86 10.65
C ASN A 17 -7.26 -5.83 9.17
N PHE A 18 -6.64 -4.95 8.38
CA PHE A 18 -6.95 -4.81 6.95
C PHE A 18 -6.73 -6.13 6.21
N GLY A 19 -7.65 -6.46 5.31
CA GLY A 19 -7.61 -7.71 4.56
C GLY A 19 -7.89 -8.95 5.41
N CYS A 20 -8.59 -8.81 6.53
CA CYS A 20 -9.06 -9.96 7.31
C CYS A 20 -10.01 -10.86 6.50
N GLY A 21 -10.08 -12.13 6.90
CA GLY A 21 -10.94 -13.14 6.27
C GLY A 21 -10.16 -14.20 5.52
N SER A 22 -10.81 -14.79 4.51
CA SER A 22 -10.27 -15.90 3.71
C SER A 22 -9.02 -15.50 2.91
N SER A 23 -8.18 -16.48 2.58
CA SER A 23 -6.95 -16.34 1.77
C SER A 23 -7.18 -16.02 0.28
N ARG A 24 -8.22 -15.26 -0.04
CA ARG A 24 -8.52 -14.82 -1.41
C ARG A 24 -7.52 -13.76 -1.82
N GLU A 25 -6.88 -13.95 -2.97
CA GLU A 25 -5.93 -12.97 -3.52
C GLU A 25 -6.62 -11.86 -4.32
N HIS A 26 -7.83 -12.11 -4.81
CA HIS A 26 -8.61 -11.18 -5.64
C HIS A 26 -8.68 -9.73 -5.11
N PRO A 27 -8.82 -9.46 -3.78
CA PRO A 27 -8.84 -8.08 -3.31
C PRO A 27 -7.49 -7.37 -3.50
N ALA A 28 -6.37 -8.05 -3.29
CA ALA A 28 -5.04 -7.48 -3.54
C ALA A 28 -4.81 -7.25 -5.03
N VAL A 29 -5.20 -8.22 -5.88
CA VAL A 29 -5.14 -8.10 -7.34
C VAL A 29 -5.96 -6.89 -7.83
N GLY A 30 -7.18 -6.73 -7.32
CA GLY A 30 -8.06 -5.64 -7.71
C GLY A 30 -7.49 -4.25 -7.39
N LEU A 31 -6.96 -4.07 -6.17
CA LEU A 31 -6.33 -2.81 -5.76
C LEU A 31 -5.05 -2.51 -6.55
N ALA A 32 -4.20 -3.52 -6.76
CA ALA A 32 -3.00 -3.38 -7.58
C ALA A 32 -3.34 -2.98 -9.03
N TYR A 33 -4.33 -3.67 -9.62
CA TYR A 33 -4.77 -3.40 -10.99
C TYR A 33 -5.46 -2.04 -11.14
N ALA A 34 -6.17 -1.58 -10.11
CA ALA A 34 -6.74 -0.23 -10.06
C ALA A 34 -5.67 0.87 -10.00
N GLY A 35 -4.39 0.52 -9.80
CA GLY A 35 -3.27 1.46 -9.78
C GLY A 35 -3.08 2.16 -8.43
N VAL A 36 -3.60 1.58 -7.35
CA VAL A 36 -3.35 2.05 -5.98
C VAL A 36 -1.85 2.07 -5.72
N LYS A 37 -1.32 3.22 -5.28
CA LYS A 37 0.10 3.39 -4.99
C LYS A 37 0.53 2.63 -3.73
N ALA A 38 -0.27 2.72 -2.68
CA ALA A 38 -0.08 1.98 -1.43
C ALA A 38 -1.34 1.98 -0.58
N VAL A 39 -1.43 1.03 0.35
CA VAL A 39 -2.41 1.05 1.44
C VAL A 39 -1.69 1.35 2.75
N ILE A 40 -2.11 2.41 3.43
CA ILE A 40 -1.64 2.82 4.75
C ILE A 40 -2.61 2.29 5.81
N VAL A 41 -2.11 1.50 6.75
CA VAL A 41 -2.96 0.75 7.68
C VAL A 41 -2.50 0.89 9.13
N LYS A 42 -3.41 0.70 10.08
CA LYS A 42 -3.02 0.49 11.49
C LYS A 42 -2.47 -0.91 11.70
N SER A 43 -3.13 -1.90 11.13
CA SER A 43 -2.67 -3.30 11.13
C SER A 43 -3.26 -4.06 9.94
N VAL A 44 -2.63 -5.18 9.59
CA VAL A 44 -2.97 -5.99 8.40
C VAL A 44 -2.92 -7.47 8.75
N ASN A 45 -3.83 -8.25 8.16
CA ASN A 45 -3.78 -9.70 8.26
C ASN A 45 -2.53 -10.26 7.55
N ARG A 46 -1.79 -11.16 8.22
CA ARG A 46 -0.54 -11.72 7.69
C ARG A 46 -0.67 -12.40 6.33
N ILE A 47 -1.79 -13.09 6.07
CA ILE A 47 -2.03 -13.77 4.78
C ILE A 47 -2.24 -12.74 3.68
N PHE A 48 -3.03 -11.71 3.98
CA PHE A 48 -3.29 -10.64 3.03
C PHE A 48 -2.04 -9.79 2.74
N TYR A 49 -1.21 -9.53 3.75
CA TYR A 49 0.07 -8.84 3.58
C TYR A 49 0.97 -9.57 2.57
N ARG A 50 1.13 -10.88 2.72
CA ARG A 50 1.93 -11.70 1.79
C ARG A 50 1.33 -11.70 0.38
N SER A 51 0.01 -11.84 0.24
CA SER A 51 -0.64 -11.78 -1.07
C SER A 51 -0.45 -10.41 -1.73
N SER A 52 -0.53 -9.33 -0.96
CA SER A 52 -0.32 -7.97 -1.47
C SER A 52 1.07 -7.79 -2.04
N VAL A 53 2.11 -8.27 -1.35
CA VAL A 53 3.48 -8.29 -1.89
C VAL A 53 3.57 -9.09 -3.20
N ASN A 54 2.97 -10.30 -3.23
CA ASN A 54 2.99 -11.14 -4.42
C ASN A 54 2.33 -10.47 -5.63
N GLN A 55 1.27 -9.68 -5.42
CA GLN A 55 0.52 -8.99 -6.45
C GLN A 55 1.04 -7.56 -6.73
N GLY A 56 2.12 -7.13 -6.07
CA GLY A 56 2.71 -5.81 -6.30
C GLY A 56 1.95 -4.65 -5.66
N LEU A 57 1.16 -4.91 -4.61
CA LEU A 57 0.47 -3.89 -3.81
C LEU A 57 1.27 -3.58 -2.52
N PRO A 58 1.86 -2.38 -2.39
CA PRO A 58 2.51 -1.99 -1.15
C PRO A 58 1.51 -1.79 -0.01
N ILE A 59 1.79 -2.37 1.15
CA ILE A 59 1.09 -2.09 2.41
C ILE A 59 2.08 -1.51 3.40
N ILE A 60 1.77 -0.33 3.93
CA ILE A 60 2.61 0.38 4.89
C ILE A 60 1.86 0.48 6.21
N ILE A 61 2.45 -0.10 7.26
CA ILE A 61 1.86 -0.13 8.60
C ILE A 61 2.29 1.15 9.33
N LEU A 62 1.41 2.16 9.36
CA LEU A 62 1.65 3.45 10.03
C LEU A 62 0.38 3.92 10.77
N PRO A 63 0.12 3.40 11.97
CA PRO A 63 -1.07 3.77 12.74
C PRO A 63 -1.23 5.29 12.92
N GLN A 64 -0.11 5.99 13.19
CA GLN A 64 -0.10 7.43 13.38
C GLN A 64 -0.52 8.21 12.12
N ALA A 65 -0.28 7.67 10.92
CA ALA A 65 -0.70 8.32 9.68
C ALA A 65 -2.20 8.15 9.44
N VAL A 66 -2.74 6.98 9.77
CA VAL A 66 -4.18 6.72 9.72
C VAL A 66 -4.94 7.61 10.71
N GLU A 67 -4.37 7.85 11.88
CA GLU A 67 -4.97 8.73 12.91
C GLU A 67 -4.86 10.21 12.57
N ALA A 68 -3.77 10.62 11.93
CA ALA A 68 -3.55 12.00 11.51
C ALA A 68 -4.44 12.41 10.32
N TYR A 69 -4.71 11.49 9.39
CA TYR A 69 -5.44 11.80 8.16
C TYR A 69 -6.85 12.34 8.40
N ARG A 70 -7.19 13.41 7.68
CA ARG A 70 -8.54 13.96 7.57
C ARG A 70 -8.95 14.02 6.09
N PRO A 71 -10.24 13.79 5.77
CA PRO A 71 -10.72 13.92 4.40
C PRO A 71 -10.38 15.29 3.81
N GLY A 72 -9.69 15.29 2.66
CA GLY A 72 -9.24 16.50 1.99
C GLY A 72 -7.80 16.91 2.28
N ASP A 73 -7.10 16.22 3.19
CA ASP A 73 -5.68 16.44 3.40
C ASP A 73 -4.87 16.10 2.15
N ASN A 74 -3.85 16.92 1.86
CA ASN A 74 -2.84 16.57 0.89
C ASN A 74 -1.96 15.45 1.46
N VAL A 75 -1.81 14.36 0.69
CA VAL A 75 -1.01 13.21 1.09
C VAL A 75 0.08 12.95 0.05
N ALA A 76 1.32 12.82 0.50
CA ALA A 76 2.46 12.50 -0.34
C ALA A 76 3.29 11.38 0.28
N LEU A 77 3.55 10.32 -0.51
CA LEU A 77 4.34 9.16 -0.10
C LEU A 77 5.65 9.10 -0.88
N ASP A 78 6.77 9.07 -0.16
CA ASP A 78 8.12 8.87 -0.66
C ASP A 78 8.68 7.56 -0.07
N PHE A 79 8.81 6.55 -0.93
CA PHE A 79 9.30 5.23 -0.52
C PHE A 79 10.81 5.20 -0.29
N GLU A 80 11.57 6.03 -0.99
CA GLU A 80 13.04 6.06 -0.90
C GLU A 80 13.48 6.70 0.42
N LYS A 81 12.83 7.82 0.79
CA LYS A 81 13.09 8.49 2.07
C LYS A 81 12.38 7.82 3.25
N GLY A 82 11.38 6.98 2.98
CA GLY A 82 10.53 6.42 4.02
C GLY A 82 9.69 7.52 4.71
N GLU A 83 9.09 8.41 3.92
CA GLU A 83 8.31 9.54 4.44
C GLU A 83 6.90 9.56 3.87
N LEU A 84 5.92 9.77 4.75
CA LEU A 84 4.52 10.01 4.41
C LEU A 84 4.12 11.37 4.98
N THR A 85 3.81 12.31 4.10
CA THR A 85 3.26 13.61 4.48
C THR A 85 1.73 13.53 4.49
N VAL A 86 1.12 13.99 5.56
CA VAL A 86 -0.34 14.10 5.74
C VAL A 86 -0.65 15.51 6.21
N GLY A 87 -1.21 16.34 5.32
CA GLY A 87 -1.38 17.78 5.58
C GLY A 87 -0.03 18.45 5.82
N ASN A 88 0.20 18.95 7.04
CA ASN A 88 1.45 19.59 7.45
C ASN A 88 2.36 18.67 8.28
N THR A 89 1.96 17.41 8.48
CA THR A 89 2.68 16.46 9.33
C THR A 89 3.47 15.49 8.48
N VAL A 90 4.78 15.36 8.75
CA VAL A 90 5.63 14.35 8.12
C VAL A 90 5.81 13.19 9.08
N ILE A 91 5.51 11.99 8.60
CA ILE A 91 5.59 10.74 9.35
C ILE A 91 6.61 9.85 8.68
N ARG A 92 7.62 9.43 9.44
CA ARG A 92 8.70 8.58 8.94
C ARG A 92 8.41 7.11 9.19
N PHE A 93 8.88 6.28 8.28
CA PHE A 93 8.88 4.83 8.36
C PHE A 93 10.20 4.29 7.80
N SER A 94 10.55 3.06 8.17
CA SER A 94 11.75 2.43 7.61
C SER A 94 11.60 2.31 6.10
N PRO A 95 12.55 2.83 5.30
CA PRO A 95 12.52 2.65 3.86
C PRO A 95 12.37 1.17 3.49
N LEU A 96 11.64 0.92 2.42
CA LEU A 96 11.43 -0.45 1.97
C LEU A 96 12.74 -1.01 1.42
N PRO A 97 13.11 -2.25 1.75
CA PRO A 97 14.24 -2.94 1.13
C PRO A 97 14.18 -2.85 -0.40
N GLU A 98 15.33 -2.67 -1.04
CA GLU A 98 15.46 -2.53 -2.50
C GLU A 98 14.75 -3.66 -3.24
N GLN A 99 14.96 -4.91 -2.83
CA GLN A 99 14.32 -6.07 -3.43
C GLN A 99 12.78 -6.04 -3.36
N LEU A 100 12.19 -5.46 -2.30
CA LEU A 100 10.74 -5.27 -2.23
C LEU A 100 10.29 -4.18 -3.21
N MET A 101 11.05 -3.10 -3.33
CA MET A 101 10.78 -2.06 -4.33
C MET A 101 10.86 -2.61 -5.76
N GLU A 102 11.83 -3.48 -6.06
CA GLU A 102 11.91 -4.17 -7.35
C GLU A 102 10.65 -5.02 -7.64
N ILE A 103 10.16 -5.75 -6.64
CA ILE A 103 8.92 -6.54 -6.76
C ILE A 103 7.72 -5.62 -7.05
N PHE A 104 7.59 -4.50 -6.34
CA PHE A 104 6.50 -3.55 -6.56
C PHE A 104 6.58 -2.87 -7.93
N ASN A 105 7.79 -2.48 -8.36
CA ASN A 105 8.03 -1.89 -9.68
C ASN A 105 7.74 -2.88 -10.81
N ALA A 106 8.03 -4.16 -10.62
CA ALA A 106 7.66 -5.23 -11.54
C ALA A 106 6.15 -5.57 -11.51
N LYS A 107 5.36 -4.92 -10.65
CA LYS A 107 3.93 -5.21 -10.43
C LYS A 107 3.69 -6.65 -9.96
N GLY A 108 4.53 -7.12 -9.05
CA GLY A 108 4.36 -8.41 -8.37
C GLY A 108 5.52 -9.39 -8.57
N LEU A 109 5.55 -10.38 -7.68
CA LEU A 109 6.65 -11.31 -7.53
C LEU A 109 6.87 -12.17 -8.77
N VAL A 110 5.79 -12.64 -9.41
CA VAL A 110 5.90 -13.46 -10.63
C VAL A 110 6.55 -12.69 -11.77
N ASN A 111 6.24 -11.41 -11.92
CA ASN A 111 6.84 -10.58 -12.97
C ASN A 111 8.30 -10.29 -12.65
N PHE A 112 8.61 -9.98 -11.39
CA PHE A 112 9.99 -9.80 -10.93
C PHE A 112 10.87 -11.02 -11.24
N LEU A 113 10.38 -12.23 -10.96
CA LEU A 113 11.11 -13.47 -11.23
C LEU A 113 11.32 -13.76 -12.72
N LYS A 114 10.48 -13.21 -13.61
CA LYS A 114 10.66 -13.33 -15.07
C LYS A 114 11.68 -12.34 -15.64
N MET A 115 11.99 -11.28 -14.88
CA MET A 115 12.96 -10.25 -15.27
C MET A 115 14.39 -10.58 -14.82
N LYS A 116 14.53 -11.52 -13.86
CA LYS A 116 15.80 -12.13 -13.47
C LYS A 116 16.11 -13.34 -14.34
#